data_AF-H6BPH1-F1
#
_entry.id   AF-H6BPH1-F1
#
_cell.length_a   1.000
_cell.length_b   1.000
_cell.length_c   1.000
_cell.angle_alpha   90.00
_cell.angle_beta   90.00
_cell.angle_gamma   90.00
#
_symmetry.space_group_name_H-M   'P 1'
#
loop_
_entity.id
_entity.type
_entity.pdbx_description
1 polymer ?
#
loop_
_entity_poly.entity_id
_entity_poly.type
_entity_poly.pdbx_seq_one_letter_code
_entity_poly.pdbx_strand_id
1 'polypeptide(L)'
;MLVIDETVAAVRCGAPFAHQRPEYKVVGKPDLVFFGQGLCANGIAINFHGPYLERLNIRSFKKKRQAIHDWQAVVTQALHLPSLIEALGVLEMAMPGHWVDRSIISGRHLRKVVRTRVESLGLDEDDGGQPLLGGLESFIFVRKDIAATFLVMGASNAGPWVRWVRWMPRLDRQLTSISVLESIMSPMGGKLRRCISQRLEKEGLTPQWCFYCGNKAGHHSSPHWCRSCCIDVTFATRPSALSSS
;
A
#
# COMPACT_ATOMS: atom_id res chain seq x y z
N MET A 1 -5.01 -15.62 23.27
CA MET A 1 -5.77 -14.64 22.48
C MET A 1 -5.00 -14.39 21.20
N LEU A 2 -5.63 -14.57 20.04
CA LEU A 2 -5.05 -14.31 18.73
C LEU A 2 -5.58 -12.97 18.20
N VAL A 3 -4.68 -12.03 17.96
CA VAL A 3 -5.01 -10.70 17.45
C VAL A 3 -4.25 -10.48 16.16
N ILE A 4 -4.92 -9.95 15.14
CA ILE A 4 -4.32 -9.72 13.82
C ILE A 4 -4.46 -8.24 13.47
N ASP A 5 -3.36 -7.62 13.03
CA ASP A 5 -3.37 -6.27 12.49
C ASP A 5 -3.49 -6.28 10.96
N GLU A 6 -4.68 -5.91 10.47
CA GLU A 6 -5.03 -5.79 9.06
C GLU A 6 -5.13 -4.32 8.61
N THR A 7 -4.65 -3.38 9.41
CA THR A 7 -4.78 -1.93 9.17
C THR A 7 -4.40 -1.54 7.74
N VAL A 8 -3.37 -2.17 7.19
CA VAL A 8 -2.84 -1.93 5.84
C VAL A 8 -3.12 -3.05 4.84
N ALA A 9 -3.47 -4.24 5.32
CA ALA A 9 -3.56 -5.47 4.52
C ALA A 9 -4.99 -5.80 4.05
N ALA A 10 -6.00 -5.30 4.76
CA ALA A 10 -7.41 -5.49 4.40
C ALA A 10 -7.67 -5.12 2.92
N VAL A 11 -8.30 -6.02 2.18
CA VAL A 11 -8.62 -5.91 0.73
C VAL A 11 -7.39 -5.88 -0.20
N ARG A 12 -6.18 -5.66 0.33
CA ARG A 12 -4.94 -5.48 -0.46
C ARG A 12 -4.20 -6.77 -0.76
N CYS A 13 -4.43 -7.80 0.05
CA CYS A 13 -3.73 -9.08 -0.04
C CYS A 13 -4.62 -10.18 -0.63
N GLY A 14 -5.51 -9.88 -1.58
CA GLY A 14 -6.32 -10.92 -2.25
C GLY A 14 -7.36 -11.63 -1.38
N ALA A 15 -7.75 -11.00 -0.27
CA ALA A 15 -8.90 -11.39 0.55
C ALA A 15 -9.47 -10.14 1.24
N PRO A 16 -10.73 -10.16 1.73
CA PRO A 16 -11.28 -9.05 2.50
C PRO A 16 -10.39 -8.70 3.70
N PHE A 17 -9.93 -9.72 4.42
CA PHE A 17 -8.82 -9.66 5.36
C PHE A 17 -7.77 -10.70 5.00
N ALA A 18 -6.49 -10.35 5.06
CA ALA A 18 -5.41 -11.24 4.65
C ALA A 18 -5.43 -12.59 5.38
N HIS A 19 -5.74 -12.62 6.68
CA HIS A 19 -5.83 -13.87 7.46
C HIS A 19 -6.91 -14.85 6.96
N GLN A 20 -7.86 -14.40 6.13
CA GLN A 20 -8.88 -15.26 5.54
C GLN A 20 -8.38 -16.03 4.31
N ARG A 21 -7.21 -15.67 3.78
CA ARG A 21 -6.61 -16.37 2.65
C ARG A 21 -6.35 -17.85 2.98
N PRO A 22 -6.39 -18.75 1.98
CA PRO A 22 -6.20 -20.19 2.20
C PRO A 22 -4.92 -20.55 2.97
N GLU A 23 -3.82 -19.84 2.71
CA GLU A 23 -2.50 -20.10 3.30
C GLU A 23 -2.47 -19.83 4.82
N TYR A 24 -3.37 -18.97 5.31
CA TYR A 24 -3.43 -18.58 6.74
C TYR A 24 -4.58 -19.23 7.51
N LYS A 25 -5.49 -19.94 6.84
CA LYS A 25 -6.62 -20.62 7.49
C LYS A 25 -6.18 -21.62 8.58
N VAL A 26 -5.00 -22.22 8.41
CA VAL A 26 -4.43 -23.19 9.36
C VAL A 26 -4.04 -22.58 10.71
N VAL A 27 -3.82 -21.26 10.77
CA VAL A 27 -3.44 -20.54 12.00
C VAL A 27 -4.61 -20.41 12.98
N GLY A 28 -5.84 -20.61 12.50
CA GLY A 28 -7.07 -20.52 13.29
C GLY A 28 -7.77 -19.18 13.15
N LYS A 29 -8.96 -19.07 13.78
CA LYS A 29 -9.77 -17.86 13.72
C LYS A 29 -9.26 -16.85 14.73
N PRO A 30 -8.96 -15.59 14.36
CA PRO A 30 -8.56 -14.58 15.32
C PRO A 30 -9.68 -14.28 16.31
N ASP A 31 -9.33 -13.88 17.52
CA ASP A 31 -10.26 -13.29 18.48
C ASP A 31 -10.61 -11.85 18.05
N LEU A 32 -9.59 -11.08 17.67
CA LEU A 32 -9.69 -9.68 17.31
C LEU A 32 -8.94 -9.39 16.00
N VAL A 33 -9.50 -8.50 15.18
CA VAL A 33 -8.85 -8.00 13.96
C VAL A 33 -8.88 -6.48 13.96
N PHE A 34 -7.72 -5.85 13.97
CA PHE A 34 -7.61 -4.41 13.73
C PHE A 34 -7.68 -4.13 12.25
N PHE A 35 -8.47 -3.17 11.83
CA PHE A 35 -8.56 -2.74 10.44
C PHE A 35 -8.53 -1.22 10.37
N GLY A 36 -8.20 -0.68 9.19
CA GLY A 36 -7.90 0.75 9.08
C GLY A 36 -7.75 1.25 7.66
N GLN A 37 -6.62 1.93 7.40
CA GLN A 37 -6.27 2.72 6.20
C GLN A 37 -6.95 2.35 4.88
N GLY A 38 -7.09 1.06 4.54
CA GLY A 38 -7.79 0.62 3.31
C GLY A 38 -9.30 0.86 3.27
N LEU A 39 -9.93 1.04 4.44
CA LEU A 39 -11.38 1.14 4.64
C LEU A 39 -11.82 2.55 5.08
N CYS A 40 -10.90 3.54 5.08
CA CYS A 40 -11.14 4.92 5.54
C CYS A 40 -11.64 5.09 6.98
N ALA A 41 -11.73 4.01 7.76
CA ALA A 41 -12.02 4.01 9.18
C ALA A 41 -11.15 2.97 9.90
N ASN A 42 -10.62 3.35 11.06
CA ASN A 42 -9.92 2.44 11.95
C ASN A 42 -10.92 1.80 12.91
N GLY A 43 -10.78 0.50 13.14
CA GLY A 43 -11.71 -0.23 14.00
C GLY A 43 -11.18 -1.59 14.43
N ILE A 44 -11.98 -2.23 15.28
CA ILE A 44 -11.70 -3.56 15.82
C ILE A 44 -12.88 -4.46 15.46
N ALA A 45 -12.63 -5.50 14.70
CA ALA A 45 -13.59 -6.57 14.48
C ALA A 45 -13.41 -7.64 15.56
N ILE A 46 -14.53 -8.06 16.15
CA ILE A 46 -14.56 -9.03 17.26
C ILE A 46 -15.14 -10.33 16.74
N ASN A 47 -14.38 -11.41 16.90
CA ASN A 47 -14.86 -12.75 16.61
C ASN A 47 -15.06 -13.53 17.91
N PHE A 48 -16.31 -13.61 18.36
CA PHE A 48 -16.69 -14.37 19.56
C PHE A 48 -16.48 -15.89 19.45
N HIS A 49 -16.12 -16.39 18.26
CA HIS A 49 -15.71 -17.79 18.03
C HIS A 49 -14.18 -17.94 17.96
N GLY A 50 -13.43 -16.92 18.38
CA GLY A 50 -11.99 -17.02 18.57
C GLY A 50 -11.62 -17.87 19.80
N PRO A 51 -10.43 -18.48 19.85
CA PRO A 51 -10.04 -19.43 20.88
C PRO A 51 -10.11 -18.90 22.32
N TYR A 52 -9.97 -17.59 22.50
CA TYR A 52 -10.04 -16.94 23.81
C TYR A 52 -11.46 -16.45 24.11
N LEU A 53 -12.08 -15.72 23.18
CA LEU A 53 -13.42 -15.15 23.39
C LEU A 53 -14.51 -16.23 23.50
N GLU A 54 -14.32 -17.39 22.86
CA GLU A 54 -15.24 -18.52 23.01
C GLU A 54 -15.27 -19.05 24.45
N ARG A 55 -14.13 -19.02 25.17
CA ARG A 55 -14.03 -19.44 26.58
C ARG A 55 -14.79 -18.51 27.53
N LEU A 56 -15.02 -17.26 27.13
CA LEU A 56 -15.84 -16.31 27.89
C LEU A 56 -17.34 -16.64 27.79
N ASN A 57 -17.73 -17.62 26.96
CA ASN A 57 -19.09 -18.13 26.83
C ASN A 57 -20.13 -17.05 26.47
N ILE A 58 -19.71 -16.02 25.72
CA ILE A 58 -20.55 -14.93 25.22
C ILE A 58 -21.28 -15.41 23.95
N ARG A 59 -22.23 -16.33 24.12
CA ARG A 59 -22.90 -17.00 23.00
C ARG A 59 -24.13 -16.26 22.47
N SER A 60 -24.95 -15.70 23.35
CA SER A 60 -26.21 -15.05 22.95
C SER A 60 -25.98 -13.68 22.31
N PHE A 61 -26.81 -13.33 21.34
CA PHE A 61 -26.76 -12.03 20.66
C PHE A 61 -26.81 -10.85 21.64
N LYS A 62 -27.67 -10.93 22.66
CA LYS A 62 -27.77 -9.92 23.72
C LYS A 62 -26.45 -9.74 24.48
N LYS A 63 -25.78 -10.84 24.87
CA LYS A 63 -24.48 -10.78 25.55
C LYS A 63 -23.37 -10.25 24.63
N LYS A 64 -23.36 -10.65 23.35
CA LYS A 64 -22.41 -10.13 22.36
C LYS A 64 -22.55 -8.63 22.18
N ARG A 65 -23.80 -8.14 22.03
CA ARG A 65 -24.10 -6.71 21.92
C ARG A 65 -23.70 -5.93 23.17
N GLN A 66 -23.99 -6.47 24.36
CA GLN A 66 -23.57 -5.85 25.61
C GLN A 66 -22.05 -5.73 25.70
N ALA A 67 -21.32 -6.82 25.41
CA ALA A 67 -19.86 -6.82 25.40
C ALA A 67 -19.27 -5.79 24.41
N ILE A 68 -19.89 -5.63 23.23
CA ILE A 68 -19.51 -4.58 22.27
C ILE A 68 -19.72 -3.19 22.88
N HIS A 69 -20.88 -2.93 23.48
CA HIS A 69 -21.17 -1.62 24.10
C HIS A 69 -20.25 -1.31 25.27
N ASP A 70 -20.02 -2.29 26.16
CA ASP A 70 -19.11 -2.14 27.30
C ASP A 70 -17.69 -1.83 26.80
N TRP A 71 -17.25 -2.51 25.74
CA TRP A 71 -15.93 -2.27 25.19
C TRP A 71 -15.85 -0.90 24.50
N GLN A 72 -16.88 -0.52 23.74
CA GLN A 72 -16.98 0.80 23.11
C GLN A 72 -16.89 1.94 24.12
N ALA A 73 -17.54 1.78 25.28
CA ALA A 73 -17.52 2.77 26.35
C ALA A 73 -16.13 2.99 26.97
N VAL A 74 -15.23 2.00 26.87
CA VAL A 74 -13.91 2.04 27.51
C VAL A 74 -12.79 2.40 26.53
N VAL A 75 -12.84 1.94 25.27
CA VAL A 75 -11.66 2.03 24.37
C VAL A 75 -11.91 2.73 23.04
N THR A 76 -13.15 3.13 22.73
CA THR A 76 -13.45 3.68 21.40
C THR A 76 -13.86 5.15 21.48
N GLN A 77 -13.30 5.96 20.58
CA GLN A 77 -13.80 7.29 20.32
C GLN A 77 -14.85 7.20 19.20
N ALA A 78 -15.95 7.97 19.34
CA ALA A 78 -16.92 8.09 18.25
C ALA A 78 -16.22 8.64 17.00
N LEU A 79 -16.40 7.96 15.87
CA LEU A 79 -15.93 8.47 14.58
C LEU A 79 -16.76 9.68 14.18
N HIS A 80 -16.11 10.69 13.60
CA HIS A 80 -16.82 11.82 13.01
C HIS A 80 -17.70 11.34 11.84
N LEU A 81 -18.91 11.89 11.73
CA LEU A 81 -19.89 11.50 10.71
C LEU A 81 -19.32 11.48 9.27
N PRO A 82 -18.50 12.44 8.82
CA PRO A 82 -17.89 12.38 7.49
C PRO A 82 -17.02 11.15 7.27
N SER A 83 -16.22 10.75 8.27
CA SER A 83 -15.38 9.55 8.21
C SER A 83 -16.22 8.27 8.15
N LEU A 84 -17.35 8.25 8.84
CA LEU A 84 -18.30 7.12 8.78
C LEU A 84 -18.94 6.99 7.39
N ILE A 85 -19.36 8.12 6.80
CA ILE A 85 -19.93 8.16 5.44
C ILE A 85 -18.90 7.68 4.42
N GLU A 86 -17.65 8.15 4.53
CA GLU A 86 -16.56 7.72 3.64
C GLU A 86 -16.30 6.21 3.75
N ALA A 87 -16.18 5.69 4.98
CA ALA A 87 -15.95 4.28 5.22
C ALA A 87 -17.11 3.40 4.70
N LEU A 88 -18.36 3.83 4.91
CA LEU A 88 -19.53 3.15 4.36
C LEU A 88 -19.49 3.13 2.83
N GLY A 89 -19.21 4.27 2.20
CA GLY A 89 -19.07 4.36 0.75
C GLY A 89 -17.96 3.45 0.20
N VAL A 90 -16.84 3.33 0.90
CA VAL A 90 -15.76 2.38 0.55
C VAL A 90 -16.26 0.93 0.59
N LEU A 91 -16.97 0.54 1.66
CA LEU A 91 -17.51 -0.81 1.80
C LEU A 91 -18.56 -1.12 0.72
N GLU A 92 -19.46 -0.17 0.45
CA GLU A 92 -20.48 -0.28 -0.60
C GLU A 92 -19.88 -0.39 -2.00
N MET A 93 -18.73 0.23 -2.26
CA MET A 93 -18.00 0.10 -3.52
C MET A 93 -17.16 -1.17 -3.62
N ALA A 94 -16.66 -1.68 -2.49
CA ALA A 94 -15.67 -2.77 -2.47
C ALA A 94 -16.24 -4.10 -2.98
N MET A 95 -17.47 -4.44 -2.56
CA MET A 95 -18.16 -5.67 -2.96
C MET A 95 -18.53 -5.71 -4.45
N PRO A 96 -19.38 -4.80 -4.98
CA PRO A 96 -19.73 -4.78 -6.40
C PRO A 96 -18.53 -4.43 -7.28
N GLY A 97 -17.55 -3.72 -6.72
CA GLY A 97 -16.30 -3.42 -7.39
C GLY A 97 -15.33 -4.61 -7.48
N HIS A 98 -15.61 -5.75 -6.85
CA HIS A 98 -14.71 -6.91 -6.83
C HIS A 98 -13.27 -6.53 -6.42
N TRP A 99 -13.12 -5.70 -5.38
CA TRP A 99 -11.81 -5.11 -5.03
C TRP A 99 -10.74 -6.16 -4.70
N VAL A 100 -11.14 -7.29 -4.11
CA VAL A 100 -10.27 -8.42 -3.84
C VAL A 100 -9.69 -9.00 -5.14
N ASP A 101 -10.54 -9.24 -6.14
CA ASP A 101 -10.10 -9.75 -7.45
C ASP A 101 -9.21 -8.74 -8.17
N ARG A 102 -9.55 -7.45 -8.08
CA ARG A 102 -8.72 -6.37 -8.63
C ARG A 102 -7.35 -6.31 -7.94
N SER A 103 -7.29 -6.54 -6.63
CA SER A 103 -6.01 -6.63 -5.90
C SER A 103 -5.13 -7.74 -6.46
N ILE A 104 -5.69 -8.93 -6.70
CA ILE A 104 -4.97 -10.06 -7.30
C ILE A 104 -4.49 -9.72 -8.71
N ILE A 105 -5.38 -9.21 -9.56
CA ILE A 105 -5.08 -8.92 -10.97
C ILE A 105 -4.05 -7.78 -11.10
N SER A 106 -4.31 -6.65 -10.47
CA SER A 106 -3.38 -5.50 -10.50
C SER A 106 -2.04 -5.85 -9.87
N GLY A 107 -2.04 -6.61 -8.76
CA GLY A 107 -0.84 -7.12 -8.12
C GLY A 107 0.00 -7.96 -9.07
N ARG A 108 -0.61 -8.94 -9.75
CA ARG A 108 0.06 -9.79 -10.75
C ARG A 108 0.67 -8.96 -11.88
N HIS A 109 -0.08 -8.01 -12.44
CA HIS A 109 0.39 -7.17 -13.54
C HIS A 109 1.52 -6.24 -13.11
N LEU A 110 1.41 -5.57 -11.96
CA LEU A 110 2.49 -4.75 -11.41
C LEU A 110 3.77 -5.56 -11.18
N ARG A 111 3.65 -6.76 -10.61
CA ARG A 111 4.81 -7.65 -10.41
C ARG A 111 5.46 -8.02 -11.73
N LYS A 112 4.66 -8.29 -12.78
CA LYS A 112 5.18 -8.55 -14.13
C LYS A 112 5.94 -7.34 -14.69
N VAL A 113 5.38 -6.13 -14.58
CA VAL A 113 6.05 -4.89 -15.01
C VAL A 113 7.38 -4.69 -14.27
N VAL A 114 7.41 -4.96 -12.96
CA VAL A 114 8.63 -4.89 -12.17
C VAL A 114 9.67 -5.92 -12.63
N ARG A 115 9.27 -7.18 -12.85
CA ARG A 115 10.20 -8.23 -13.32
C ARG A 115 10.79 -7.91 -14.70
N THR A 116 9.97 -7.49 -15.65
CA THR A 116 10.47 -7.07 -16.99
C THR A 116 11.47 -5.93 -16.87
N ARG A 117 11.28 -5.01 -15.92
CA ARG A 117 12.25 -3.95 -15.67
C ARG A 117 13.54 -4.46 -15.05
N VAL A 118 13.46 -5.36 -14.07
CA VAL A 118 14.60 -6.03 -13.44
C VAL A 118 15.45 -6.75 -14.49
N GLU A 119 14.81 -7.54 -15.35
CA GLU A 119 15.45 -8.23 -16.48
C GLU A 119 16.16 -7.23 -17.40
N SER A 120 15.51 -6.11 -17.75
CA SER A 120 16.11 -5.06 -18.60
C SER A 120 17.32 -4.35 -17.97
N LEU A 121 17.46 -4.42 -16.64
CA LEU A 121 18.58 -3.85 -15.89
C LEU A 121 19.71 -4.86 -15.69
N GLY A 122 19.53 -6.13 -16.09
CA GLY A 122 20.49 -7.20 -15.88
C GLY A 122 20.68 -7.55 -14.40
N LEU A 123 19.64 -7.39 -13.59
CA LEU A 123 19.65 -7.77 -12.18
C LEU A 123 19.07 -9.17 -12.01
N ASP A 124 19.77 -10.05 -11.30
CA ASP A 124 19.28 -11.39 -10.96
C ASP A 124 18.22 -11.32 -9.85
N GLU A 125 17.22 -12.22 -9.90
CA GLU A 125 16.11 -12.25 -8.91
C GLU A 125 16.57 -12.39 -7.45
N ASP A 126 17.83 -12.81 -7.24
CA ASP A 126 18.49 -12.98 -5.94
C ASP A 126 19.89 -12.34 -5.90
N ASP A 127 20.01 -11.12 -6.42
CA ASP A 127 21.21 -10.27 -6.38
C ASP A 127 21.73 -10.10 -4.94
N GLY A 128 22.68 -10.96 -4.55
CA GLY A 128 23.29 -10.99 -3.23
C GLY A 128 22.45 -11.67 -2.13
N GLY A 129 21.57 -12.60 -2.48
CA GLY A 129 20.76 -13.35 -1.50
C GLY A 129 19.59 -12.53 -0.92
N GLN A 130 19.22 -11.43 -1.58
CA GLN A 130 18.10 -10.60 -1.17
C GLN A 130 17.02 -10.58 -2.26
N PRO A 131 15.74 -10.79 -1.88
CA PRO A 131 14.66 -10.72 -2.85
C PRO A 131 14.58 -9.30 -3.43
N LEU A 132 14.23 -9.18 -4.71
CA LEU A 132 14.00 -7.88 -5.36
C LEU A 132 12.57 -7.35 -5.16
N LEU A 133 11.64 -8.26 -4.85
CA LEU A 133 10.20 -8.03 -4.81
C LEU A 133 9.58 -8.83 -3.66
N GLY A 134 8.66 -8.22 -2.91
CA GLY A 134 7.98 -8.84 -1.78
C GLY A 134 6.49 -8.52 -1.69
N GLY A 135 5.88 -8.92 -0.58
CA GLY A 135 4.46 -8.71 -0.26
C GLY A 135 3.50 -9.65 -1.01
N LEU A 136 2.20 -9.41 -0.87
CA LEU A 136 1.11 -10.26 -1.38
C LEU A 136 0.17 -9.46 -2.29
N GLU A 137 -0.17 -10.03 -3.45
CA GLU A 137 -1.05 -9.40 -4.44
C GLU A 137 -0.67 -7.93 -4.72
N SER A 138 -1.61 -7.00 -4.57
CA SER A 138 -1.40 -5.55 -4.77
C SER A 138 -0.70 -4.87 -3.59
N PHE A 139 -0.46 -5.56 -2.48
CA PHE A 139 0.44 -5.09 -1.41
C PHE A 139 1.88 -5.49 -1.74
N ILE A 140 2.61 -4.61 -2.45
CA ILE A 140 3.90 -4.94 -3.04
C ILE A 140 5.02 -4.18 -2.34
N PHE A 141 6.16 -4.84 -2.11
CA PHE A 141 7.40 -4.18 -1.73
C PHE A 141 8.41 -4.32 -2.86
N VAL A 142 9.02 -3.21 -3.29
CA VAL A 142 10.01 -3.16 -4.37
C VAL A 142 11.28 -2.54 -3.83
N ARG A 143 12.46 -3.10 -4.16
CA ARG A 143 13.74 -2.50 -3.77
C ARG A 143 13.88 -1.07 -4.31
N LYS A 144 14.43 -0.15 -3.52
CA LYS A 144 14.46 1.30 -3.82
C LYS A 144 15.12 1.64 -5.16
N ASP A 145 16.23 0.98 -5.48
CA ASP A 145 16.96 1.13 -6.73
C ASP A 145 16.10 0.79 -7.95
N ILE A 146 15.33 -0.30 -7.89
CA ILE A 146 14.39 -0.71 -8.93
C ILE A 146 13.20 0.26 -8.99
N ALA A 147 12.58 0.54 -7.83
CA ALA A 147 11.40 1.40 -7.71
C ALA A 147 11.66 2.81 -8.26
N ALA A 148 12.84 3.36 -8.02
CA ALA A 148 13.22 4.69 -8.54
C ALA A 148 13.27 4.75 -10.06
N THR A 149 13.55 3.64 -10.75
CA THR A 149 13.54 3.63 -12.22
C THR A 149 12.16 3.86 -12.82
N PHE A 150 11.11 3.58 -12.07
CA PHE A 150 9.72 3.78 -12.50
C PHE A 150 9.21 5.20 -12.28
N LEU A 151 9.87 5.96 -11.41
CA LEU A 151 9.46 7.33 -11.09
C LEU A 151 7.99 7.39 -10.62
N VAL A 152 7.55 6.38 -9.85
CA VAL A 152 6.20 6.25 -9.28
C VAL A 152 6.27 6.25 -7.75
N MET A 153 5.31 6.93 -7.13
CA MET A 153 5.21 7.14 -5.68
C MET A 153 5.10 5.83 -4.89
N GLY A 154 5.87 5.76 -3.79
CA GLY A 154 5.72 4.82 -2.69
C GLY A 154 4.67 5.25 -1.65
N ALA A 155 3.98 4.29 -1.04
CA ALA A 155 3.12 4.51 0.12
C ALA A 155 3.97 4.68 1.40
N SER A 156 4.29 5.94 1.74
CA SER A 156 5.20 6.35 2.82
C SER A 156 6.62 5.82 2.60
N ASN A 157 7.55 6.72 2.27
CA ASN A 157 8.96 6.40 2.21
C ASN A 157 9.42 6.16 3.65
N ALA A 158 9.52 4.89 4.04
CA ALA A 158 10.25 4.54 5.24
C ALA A 158 11.67 5.14 5.14
N GLY A 159 12.24 5.49 6.31
CA GLY A 159 13.47 6.29 6.40
C GLY A 159 14.61 5.81 5.50
N PRO A 160 15.65 6.64 5.28
CA PRO A 160 16.71 6.37 4.29
C PRO A 160 17.30 4.95 4.34
N TRP A 161 17.40 4.37 5.55
CA TRP A 161 17.90 3.01 5.81
C TRP A 161 17.00 1.87 5.34
N VAL A 162 15.70 2.10 5.11
CA VAL A 162 14.78 1.05 4.63
C VAL A 162 14.97 0.90 3.12
N ARG A 163 15.43 -0.26 2.67
CA ARG A 163 15.74 -0.53 1.25
C ARG A 163 14.52 -0.76 0.36
N TRP A 164 13.32 -0.70 0.92
CA TRP A 164 12.08 -1.08 0.27
C TRP A 164 11.13 0.09 0.10
N VAL A 165 10.50 0.16 -1.06
CA VAL A 165 9.37 1.02 -1.36
C VAL A 165 8.12 0.16 -1.33
N ARG A 166 7.16 0.55 -0.51
CA ARG A 166 5.85 -0.09 -0.45
C ARG A 166 4.95 0.51 -1.53
N TRP A 167 4.32 -0.31 -2.36
CA TRP A 167 3.31 0.10 -3.33
C TRP A 167 1.95 -0.48 -2.99
N MET A 168 0.95 0.39 -3.07
CA MET A 168 -0.46 0.10 -2.80
C MET A 168 -1.30 0.79 -3.88
N PRO A 169 -1.37 0.23 -5.11
CA PRO A 169 -2.12 0.85 -6.20
C PRO A 169 -3.58 0.98 -5.79
N ARG A 170 -4.28 2.01 -6.27
CA ARG A 170 -5.75 2.06 -6.07
C ARG A 170 -6.38 0.83 -6.71
N LEU A 171 -7.48 0.32 -6.13
CA LEU A 171 -8.22 -0.82 -6.67
C LEU A 171 -9.22 -0.39 -7.75
N ASP A 172 -8.74 0.50 -8.62
CA ASP A 172 -9.49 1.02 -9.75
C ASP A 172 -9.57 -0.05 -10.85
N ARG A 173 -10.69 -0.07 -11.58
CA ARG A 173 -10.88 -0.97 -12.73
C ARG A 173 -9.83 -0.73 -13.81
N GLN A 174 -9.39 0.51 -14.03
CA GLN A 174 -8.40 0.81 -15.07
C GLN A 174 -7.02 0.23 -14.74
N LEU A 175 -6.68 0.13 -13.45
CA LEU A 175 -5.41 -0.39 -12.98
C LEU A 175 -5.34 -1.93 -13.00
N THR A 176 -6.40 -2.62 -13.44
CA THR A 176 -6.32 -4.05 -13.78
C THR A 176 -5.77 -4.28 -15.18
N SER A 177 -5.70 -3.27 -16.04
CA SER A 177 -5.10 -3.39 -17.37
C SER A 177 -3.58 -3.27 -17.31
N ILE A 178 -2.87 -4.28 -17.81
CA ILE A 178 -1.40 -4.24 -17.86
C ILE A 178 -0.89 -3.11 -18.74
N SER A 179 -1.54 -2.80 -19.86
CA SER A 179 -1.11 -1.73 -20.77
C SER A 179 -1.19 -0.34 -20.11
N VAL A 180 -2.18 -0.14 -19.24
CA VAL A 180 -2.30 1.09 -18.44
C VAL A 180 -1.15 1.18 -17.44
N LEU A 181 -0.86 0.09 -16.73
CA LEU A 181 0.24 0.02 -15.77
C LEU A 181 1.59 0.25 -16.45
N GLU A 182 1.85 -0.43 -17.57
CA GLU A 182 3.04 -0.24 -18.40
C GLU A 182 3.17 1.22 -18.85
N SER A 183 2.09 1.84 -19.33
CA SER A 183 2.09 3.24 -19.73
C SER A 183 2.47 4.18 -18.58
N ILE A 184 1.86 4.01 -17.40
CA ILE A 184 2.13 4.84 -16.21
C ILE A 184 3.56 4.66 -15.71
N MET A 185 4.06 3.43 -15.72
CA MET A 185 5.37 3.05 -15.19
C MET A 185 6.50 3.18 -16.21
N SER A 186 6.18 3.39 -17.49
CA SER A 186 7.16 3.58 -18.56
C SER A 186 7.92 4.91 -18.42
N PRO A 187 9.05 5.06 -19.14
CA PRO A 187 9.71 6.35 -19.33
C PRO A 187 8.77 7.44 -19.87
N MET A 188 7.76 7.06 -20.67
CA MET A 188 6.76 7.99 -21.20
C MET A 188 5.84 8.52 -20.09
N GLY A 189 5.42 7.66 -19.15
CA GLY A 189 4.69 8.08 -17.96
C GLY A 189 5.50 9.07 -17.10
N GLY A 190 6.81 8.83 -16.97
CA GLY A 190 7.74 9.77 -16.33
C GLY A 190 7.81 11.13 -17.06
N LYS A 191 7.89 11.12 -18.39
CA LYS A 191 7.84 12.35 -19.21
C LYS A 191 6.53 13.10 -19.02
N LEU A 192 5.39 12.41 -18.99
CA LEU A 192 4.08 13.03 -18.76
C LEU A 192 4.02 13.73 -17.41
N ARG A 193 4.48 13.07 -16.33
CA ARG A 193 4.57 13.68 -14.98
C ARG A 193 5.45 14.93 -14.99
N ARG A 194 6.57 14.91 -15.73
CA ARG A 194 7.43 16.08 -15.92
C ARG A 194 6.71 17.22 -16.66
N CYS A 195 6.02 16.92 -17.76
CA CYS A 195 5.27 17.91 -18.54
C CYS A 195 4.16 18.56 -17.70
N ILE A 196 3.41 17.77 -16.91
CA ILE A 196 2.39 18.29 -15.99
C ILE A 196 3.02 19.22 -14.95
N SER A 197 4.13 18.80 -14.33
CA SER A 197 4.85 19.63 -13.37
C SER A 197 5.33 20.96 -13.98
N GLN A 198 5.85 20.93 -15.21
CA GLN A 198 6.28 22.15 -15.92
C GLN A 198 5.11 23.06 -16.28
N ARG A 199 3.96 22.49 -16.63
CA ARG A 199 2.77 23.27 -16.95
C ARG A 199 2.20 23.99 -15.73
N LEU A 200 2.06 23.27 -14.61
CA LEU A 200 1.60 23.89 -13.35
C LEU A 200 2.48 25.06 -12.95
N GLU A 201 3.80 24.91 -13.10
CA GLU A 201 4.74 26.00 -12.82
C GLU A 201 4.57 27.21 -13.74
N LYS A 202 4.39 27.00 -15.05
CA LYS A 202 4.11 28.10 -15.99
C LYS A 202 2.84 28.86 -15.63
N GLU A 203 1.89 28.18 -15.01
CA GLU A 203 0.63 28.74 -14.52
C GLU A 203 0.75 29.32 -13.09
N GLY A 204 1.96 29.33 -12.50
CA GLY A 204 2.19 29.83 -11.14
C GLY A 204 1.64 28.92 -10.03
N LEU A 205 1.26 27.68 -10.36
CA LEU A 205 0.66 26.72 -9.46
C LEU A 205 1.72 25.78 -8.87
N THR A 206 1.61 25.51 -7.57
CA THR A 206 2.44 24.52 -6.88
C THR A 206 1.61 23.26 -6.62
N PRO A 207 2.06 22.07 -7.06
CA PRO A 207 1.33 20.85 -6.76
C PRO A 207 1.34 20.61 -5.25
N GLN A 208 0.19 20.23 -4.67
CA GLN A 208 0.10 19.92 -3.23
C GLN A 208 0.95 18.69 -2.83
N TRP A 209 1.28 17.83 -3.80
CA TRP A 209 2.03 16.60 -3.62
C TRP A 209 3.02 16.40 -4.77
N CYS A 210 4.17 15.79 -4.51
CA CYS A 210 5.14 15.51 -5.57
C CYS A 210 4.66 14.36 -6.47
N PHE A 211 4.70 14.54 -7.79
CA PHE A 211 4.35 13.49 -8.75
C PHE A 211 5.27 12.27 -8.73
N TYR A 212 6.46 12.38 -8.14
CA TYR A 212 7.48 11.32 -8.08
C TYR A 212 7.55 10.65 -6.71
N CYS A 213 7.80 11.44 -5.66
CA CYS A 213 8.01 10.93 -4.31
C CYS A 213 6.76 11.02 -3.43
N GLY A 214 5.73 11.77 -3.84
CA GLY A 214 4.48 11.85 -3.10
C GLY A 214 4.53 12.58 -1.75
N ASN A 215 5.64 13.24 -1.42
CA ASN A 215 5.70 14.13 -0.26
C ASN A 215 4.72 15.30 -0.46
N LYS A 216 4.23 15.90 0.63
CA LYS A 216 3.46 17.15 0.55
C LYS A 216 4.39 18.32 0.22
N ALA A 217 3.89 19.30 -0.52
CA ALA A 217 4.55 20.60 -0.57
C ALA A 217 4.57 21.21 0.84
N GLY A 218 5.77 21.47 1.37
CA GLY A 218 5.95 22.27 2.59
C GLY A 218 5.78 23.77 2.30
N HIS A 219 5.60 24.58 3.35
CA HIS A 219 5.42 26.03 3.25
C HIS A 219 6.57 26.78 2.52
N HIS A 220 7.76 26.18 2.45
CA HIS A 220 8.93 26.72 1.73
C HIS A 220 9.28 25.95 0.44
N SER A 221 8.36 25.13 -0.07
CA SER A 221 8.62 24.37 -1.30
C SER A 221 8.62 25.32 -2.49
N SER A 222 9.81 25.54 -3.07
CA SER A 222 9.95 26.30 -4.32
C SER A 222 9.07 25.68 -5.42
N PRO A 223 8.56 26.44 -6.41
CA PRO A 223 7.71 25.88 -7.49
C PRO A 223 8.33 24.68 -8.23
N HIS A 224 9.66 24.55 -8.20
CA HIS A 224 10.44 23.52 -8.88
C HIS A 224 10.71 22.27 -8.04
N TRP A 225 10.31 22.25 -6.77
CA TRP A 225 10.64 21.21 -5.80
C TRP A 225 10.30 19.78 -6.28
N CYS A 226 9.19 19.63 -7.01
CA CYS A 226 8.76 18.36 -7.56
C CYS A 226 9.69 17.86 -8.67
N ARG A 227 10.33 18.75 -9.44
CA ARG A 227 11.31 18.40 -10.48
C ARG A 227 12.65 17.99 -9.87
N SER A 228 12.98 18.58 -8.73
CA SER A 228 14.16 18.26 -7.93
C SER A 228 13.90 17.15 -6.91
N CYS A 229 12.70 16.54 -6.86
CA CYS A 229 12.46 15.42 -5.96
C CYS A 229 13.21 14.20 -6.46
N CYS A 230 14.45 14.10 -6.02
CA CYS A 230 15.19 12.87 -5.96
C CYS A 230 14.40 11.96 -5.01
N ILE A 231 13.65 11.00 -5.53
CA ILE A 231 13.52 9.73 -4.80
C ILE A 231 14.97 9.38 -4.47
N ASP A 232 15.35 9.26 -3.19
CA ASP A 232 16.71 9.03 -2.64
C ASP A 232 17.48 7.89 -3.34
N VAL A 233 17.81 8.09 -4.60
CA VAL A 233 18.53 7.24 -5.53
C VAL A 233 19.36 8.18 -6.40
N THR A 234 20.00 9.16 -5.77
CA THR A 234 21.33 9.55 -6.23
C THR A 234 22.22 8.37 -5.92
N PHE A 235 22.60 7.64 -6.97
CA PHE A 235 23.82 6.86 -7.07
C PHE A 235 24.57 6.71 -5.74
N ALA A 236 24.34 5.59 -5.04
CA ALA A 236 25.45 5.03 -4.30
C ALA A 236 26.53 4.80 -5.34
N THR A 237 27.54 5.67 -5.32
CA THR A 237 28.80 5.47 -5.99
C THR A 237 29.19 4.01 -5.81
N ARG A 238 29.23 3.25 -6.91
CA ARG A 238 30.03 2.03 -6.93
C ARG A 238 31.41 2.45 -6.40
N PRO A 239 31.97 1.81 -5.36
CA PRO A 239 33.38 1.97 -5.08
C PRO A 239 34.09 1.63 -6.38
N SER A 240 34.79 2.61 -6.94
CA SER A 240 35.68 2.42 -8.07
C SER A 240 36.51 1.19 -7.81
N ALA A 241 36.51 0.28 -8.79
CA ALA A 241 37.45 -0.83 -8.82
C ALA A 241 38.84 -0.27 -8.56
N LEU A 242 39.51 -0.84 -7.56
CA LEU A 242 40.93 -0.67 -7.31
C LEU A 242 41.70 -0.93 -8.61
N SER A 243 42.12 0.13 -9.28
CA SER A 243 43.27 0.08 -10.18
C SER A 243 44.51 0.27 -9.32
N SER A 244 45.00 -0.84 -8.76
CA SER A 244 46.36 -0.93 -8.24
C SER A 244 47.28 -1.37 -9.38
N SER A 245 48.00 -0.41 -9.94
CA SER A 245 49.29 -0.59 -10.60
C SER A 245 50.34 0.11 -9.77
#